data_AF-A0A4R2IWA2-F1
#
_entry.id   AF-A0A4R2IWA2-F1
#
_cell.length_a   1.000
_cell.length_b   1.000
_cell.length_c   1.000
_cell.angle_alpha   90.00
_cell.angle_beta   90.00
_cell.angle_gamma   90.00
#
_symmetry.space_group_name_H-M   'P 1'
#
loop_
_entity.id
_entity.type
_entity.pdbx_description
1 polymer ?
#
loop_
_entity_poly.entity_id
_entity_poly.type
_entity_poly.pdbx_seq_one_letter_code
_entity_poly.pdbx_strand_id
1 'polypeptide(L)'
;MSEQQEPAAVPDDVAHAGRVRLAEWLTAEAPSPELGATPEELADWAAYQAAEYLVFVPPGYANLIFLVAEHGISSFAPSEQTLEQAMVAARPQS
;
A
#
# COMPACT_ATOMS: atom_id res chain seq x y z
N MET A 1 -13.93 17.68 -18.46
CA MET A 1 -14.33 17.59 -17.04
C MET A 1 -13.43 16.55 -16.42
N SER A 2 -12.52 16.95 -15.54
CA SER A 2 -11.62 16.01 -14.87
C SER A 2 -12.40 15.43 -13.71
N GLU A 3 -12.89 14.20 -13.86
CA GLU A 3 -13.42 13.42 -12.75
C GLU A 3 -12.24 13.16 -11.82
N GLN A 4 -12.11 13.97 -10.77
CA GLN A 4 -11.27 13.64 -9.63
C GLN A 4 -11.87 12.35 -9.06
N GLN A 5 -11.32 11.20 -9.44
CA GLN A 5 -11.68 9.92 -8.83
C GLN A 5 -11.36 10.05 -7.34
N GLU A 6 -12.40 10.34 -6.55
CA GLU A 6 -12.33 10.26 -5.11
C GLU A 6 -11.89 8.83 -4.75
N PRO A 7 -10.86 8.66 -3.90
CA PRO A 7 -10.46 7.35 -3.46
C PRO A 7 -11.68 6.62 -2.87
N ALA A 8 -12.08 5.52 -3.49
CA ALA A 8 -13.22 4.75 -3.01
C ALA A 8 -12.88 4.21 -1.62
N ALA A 9 -13.78 4.47 -0.65
CA ALA A 9 -13.67 3.89 0.67
C ALA A 9 -13.61 2.36 0.55
N VAL A 10 -12.55 1.76 1.06
CA VAL A 10 -12.33 0.31 1.03
C VAL A 10 -13.16 -0.32 2.16
N PRO A 11 -13.86 -1.44 1.93
CA PRO A 11 -14.52 -2.18 3.01
C PRO A 11 -13.52 -2.55 4.11
N ASP A 12 -13.92 -2.44 5.37
CA ASP A 12 -13.00 -2.65 6.51
C ASP A 12 -12.31 -4.02 6.48
N ASP A 13 -13.01 -5.09 6.07
CA ASP A 13 -12.45 -6.43 5.93
C ASP A 13 -11.33 -6.48 4.88
N VAL A 14 -11.49 -5.77 3.76
CA VAL A 14 -10.49 -5.70 2.68
C VAL A 14 -9.29 -4.89 3.13
N ALA A 15 -9.52 -3.77 3.82
CA ALA A 15 -8.45 -2.97 4.40
C ALA A 15 -7.67 -3.77 5.46
N HIS A 16 -8.35 -4.54 6.31
CA HIS A 16 -7.73 -5.39 7.30
C HIS A 16 -6.88 -6.50 6.66
N ALA A 17 -7.41 -7.23 5.67
CA ALA A 17 -6.66 -8.24 4.94
C ALA A 17 -5.42 -7.65 4.25
N GLY A 18 -5.53 -6.45 3.70
CA GLY A 18 -4.40 -5.71 3.16
C GLY A 18 -3.32 -5.37 4.18
N ARG A 19 -3.72 -4.92 5.39
CA ARG A 19 -2.79 -4.64 6.50
C ARG A 19 -2.06 -5.89 6.94
N VAL A 20 -2.74 -7.03 7.04
CA VAL A 20 -2.10 -8.32 7.37
C VAL A 20 -1.00 -8.64 6.35
N ARG A 21 -1.33 -8.59 5.05
CA ARG A 21 -0.36 -8.89 3.99
C ARG A 21 0.81 -7.91 3.97
N LEU A 22 0.54 -6.62 4.21
CA LEU A 22 1.58 -5.59 4.27
C LEU A 22 2.48 -5.77 5.50
N ALA A 23 1.92 -6.09 6.67
CA ALA A 23 2.66 -6.38 7.89
C ALA A 23 3.60 -7.59 7.71
N GLU A 24 3.10 -8.67 7.09
CA GLU A 24 3.90 -9.84 6.75
C GLU A 24 5.08 -9.48 5.84
N TRP A 25 4.82 -8.68 4.78
CA TRP A 25 5.88 -8.25 3.87
C TRP A 25 6.90 -7.34 4.53
N LEU A 26 6.47 -6.33 5.30
CA LEU A 26 7.37 -5.45 6.05
C LEU A 26 8.22 -6.24 7.05
N THR A 27 7.64 -7.24 7.69
CA THR A 27 8.36 -8.13 8.61
C THR A 27 9.38 -9.01 7.89
N ALA A 28 9.06 -9.49 6.68
CA ALA A 28 9.99 -10.25 5.86
C ALA A 28 11.17 -9.40 5.33
N GLU A 29 10.94 -8.12 5.04
CA GLU A 29 11.97 -7.17 4.62
C GLU A 29 12.80 -6.62 5.79
N ALA A 30 12.33 -6.79 7.04
CA ALA A 30 13.02 -6.30 8.21
C ALA A 30 14.33 -7.07 8.47
N PRO A 31 15.41 -6.40 8.92
CA PRO A 31 16.67 -7.07 9.24
C PRO A 31 16.55 -8.03 10.42
N SER A 32 15.50 -7.92 11.23
CA SER A 32 15.15 -8.85 12.30
C SER A 32 13.64 -8.85 12.53
N PRO A 33 13.02 -9.99 12.92
CA PRO A 33 11.56 -10.09 13.08
C PRO A 33 10.97 -9.12 14.11
N GLU A 34 11.76 -8.78 15.13
CA GLU A 34 11.40 -7.80 16.18
C GLU A 34 11.30 -6.35 15.68
N LEU A 35 11.83 -6.07 14.48
CA LEU A 35 11.73 -4.79 13.78
C LEU A 35 10.69 -4.84 12.65
N GLY A 36 9.95 -5.95 12.55
CA GLY A 36 8.83 -6.07 11.63
C GLY A 36 7.64 -5.20 12.02
N ALA A 37 6.58 -5.27 11.23
CA ALA A 37 5.34 -4.53 11.47
C ALA A 37 4.21 -5.51 11.80
N THR A 38 3.28 -5.07 12.65
CA THR A 38 2.03 -5.76 12.96
C THR A 38 0.83 -5.09 12.28
N PRO A 39 -0.28 -5.81 12.01
CA PRO A 39 -1.48 -5.21 11.46
C PRO A 39 -2.05 -4.10 12.36
N GLU A 40 -1.90 -4.22 13.68
CA GLU A 40 -2.30 -3.18 14.65
C GLU A 40 -1.50 -1.88 14.49
N GLU A 41 -0.19 -1.95 14.22
CA GLU A 41 0.65 -0.77 13.97
C GLU A 41 0.30 -0.07 12.64
N LEU A 42 -0.31 -0.81 11.71
CA LEU A 42 -0.79 -0.29 10.43
C LEU A 42 -2.25 0.20 10.50
N ALA A 43 -2.90 0.13 11.65
CA ALA A 43 -4.33 0.48 11.78
C ALA A 43 -4.61 1.95 11.41
N ASP A 44 -3.72 2.85 11.81
CA ASP A 44 -3.83 4.30 11.57
C ASP A 44 -3.42 4.72 10.15
N TRP A 45 -2.96 3.79 9.32
CA TRP A 45 -2.58 4.09 7.94
C TRP A 45 -3.83 4.26 7.08
N ALA A 46 -3.83 5.30 6.25
CA ALA A 46 -4.92 5.51 5.32
C ALA A 46 -4.88 4.43 4.24
N ALA A 47 -6.03 3.80 3.99
CA ALA A 47 -6.20 2.75 3.01
C ALA A 47 -7.27 3.15 1.99
N TYR A 48 -6.96 3.06 0.70
CA TYR A 48 -7.93 3.30 -0.37
C TYR A 48 -7.68 2.41 -1.58
N GLN A 49 -8.72 2.18 -2.38
CA GLN A 49 -8.61 1.36 -3.58
C GLN A 49 -8.20 2.21 -4.78
N ALA A 50 -7.21 1.76 -5.53
CA ALA A 50 -6.79 2.35 -6.79
C ALA A 50 -6.63 1.24 -7.85
N ALA A 51 -7.58 1.15 -8.77
CA ALA A 51 -7.68 0.06 -9.74
C ALA A 51 -7.66 -1.33 -9.05
N GLU A 52 -6.65 -2.16 -9.37
CA GLU A 52 -6.44 -3.50 -8.79
C GLU A 52 -5.65 -3.47 -7.46
N TYR A 53 -5.15 -2.30 -7.05
CA TYR A 53 -4.29 -2.15 -5.89
C TYR A 53 -5.05 -1.60 -4.68
N LEU A 54 -4.69 -2.11 -3.51
CA LEU A 54 -4.98 -1.50 -2.24
C LEU A 54 -3.78 -0.64 -1.84
N VAL A 55 -4.00 0.67 -1.72
CA VAL A 55 -2.95 1.65 -1.45
C VAL A 55 -2.94 1.97 0.03
N PHE A 56 -1.76 1.89 0.64
CA PHE A 56 -1.53 2.23 2.04
C PHE A 56 -0.59 3.42 2.18
N VAL A 57 -1.03 4.43 2.93
CA VAL A 57 -0.28 5.66 3.19
C VAL A 57 0.02 5.77 4.69
N PRO A 58 1.30 5.72 5.09
CA PRO A 58 1.67 5.89 6.49
C PRO A 58 1.37 7.32 6.98
N PRO A 59 1.02 7.49 8.26
CA PRO A 59 0.80 8.82 8.84
C PRO A 59 2.10 9.64 8.88
N GLY A 60 1.98 10.97 8.74
CA GLY A 60 3.12 11.88 8.97
C GLY A 60 4.00 12.20 7.75
N TYR A 61 3.47 12.17 6.53
CA TYR A 61 4.21 12.40 5.28
C TYR A 61 5.36 11.40 5.09
N ALA A 62 5.05 10.11 5.17
CA ALA A 62 6.02 9.11 4.81
C ALA A 62 6.39 9.23 3.33
N ASN A 63 7.70 9.26 3.06
CA ASN A 63 8.29 9.25 1.72
C ASN A 63 8.03 7.92 0.97
N LEU A 64 7.16 7.05 1.49
CA LEU A 64 6.87 5.74 0.94
C LEU A 64 5.37 5.46 1.05
N ILE A 65 4.78 5.14 -0.09
CA ILE A 65 3.41 4.63 -0.23
C ILE A 65 3.53 3.18 -0.70
N PHE A 66 2.64 2.32 -0.20
CA PHE A 66 2.64 0.90 -0.52
C PHE A 66 1.44 0.53 -1.38
N LEU A 67 1.70 -0.30 -2.39
CA LEU A 67 0.72 -0.89 -3.29
C LEU A 67 0.64 -2.38 -2.98
N VAL A 68 -0.55 -2.84 -2.57
CA VAL A 68 -0.82 -4.24 -2.27
C VAL A 68 -1.76 -4.81 -3.33
N ALA A 69 -1.32 -5.85 -4.03
CA ALA A 69 -2.13 -6.60 -4.99
C ALA A 69 -1.97 -8.10 -4.77
N GLU A 70 -2.79 -8.90 -5.46
CA GLU A 70 -2.70 -10.36 -5.40
C GLU A 70 -1.33 -10.88 -5.88
N HIS A 71 -0.74 -10.22 -6.87
CA HIS A 71 0.53 -10.61 -7.49
C HIS A 71 1.78 -10.16 -6.72
N GLY A 72 1.64 -9.23 -5.76
CA GLY A 72 2.79 -8.72 -5.02
C GLY A 72 2.52 -7.44 -4.23
N ILE A 73 3.55 -7.01 -3.50
CA ILE A 73 3.58 -5.72 -2.82
C ILE A 73 4.72 -4.91 -3.44
N SER A 74 4.47 -3.63 -3.67
CA SER A 74 5.48 -2.68 -4.14
C SER A 74 5.40 -1.40 -3.32
N SER A 75 6.51 -0.69 -3.21
CA SER A 75 6.55 0.63 -2.56
C SER A 75 7.08 1.68 -3.52
N PHE A 76 6.66 2.92 -3.34
CA PHE A 76 7.16 4.05 -4.12
C PHE A 76 7.17 5.35 -3.32
N ALA A 77 8.06 6.25 -3.67
CA ALA A 77 8.08 7.60 -3.12
C ALA A 77 7.23 8.55 -3.99
N PRO A 78 6.22 9.23 -3.42
CA PRO A 78 5.40 10.18 -4.18
C PRO A 78 6.19 11.41 -4.67
N SER A 79 7.39 11.66 -4.11
CA SER A 79 8.34 12.67 -4.58
C SER A 79 9.10 12.25 -5.84
N GLU A 80 9.19 10.95 -6.14
CA GLU A 80 9.96 10.42 -7.27
C GLU A 80 9.07 9.96 -8.42
N GLN A 81 7.88 9.42 -8.13
CA GLN A 81 6.94 8.93 -9.14
C GLN A 81 5.48 9.11 -8.70
N THR A 82 4.59 9.23 -9.68
CA THR A 82 3.14 9.30 -9.42
C THR A 82 2.56 7.91 -9.12
N LEU A 83 1.38 7.89 -8.50
CA LEU A 83 0.65 6.64 -8.24
C LEU A 83 0.40 5.84 -9.52
N GLU A 84 0.02 6.49 -10.62
CA GLU A 84 -0.18 5.82 -11.91
C GLU A 84 1.09 5.16 -12.45
N GLN A 85 2.23 5.85 -12.35
CA GLN A 85 3.53 5.29 -12.75
C GLN A 85 3.91 4.10 -11.88
N ALA A 86 3.67 4.20 -10.57
CA ALA A 86 3.92 3.11 -9.63
C ALA A 86 3.07 1.87 -9.94
N MET A 87 1.78 2.05 -10.22
CA MET A 87 0.89 0.94 -10.58
C MET A 87 1.32 0.27 -11.89
N VAL A 88 1.77 1.03 -12.89
CA VAL A 88 2.29 0.47 -14.14
C VAL A 88 3.57 -0.33 -13.89
N ALA A 89 4.48 0.18 -13.06
CA ALA A 89 5.73 -0.49 -12.72
C ALA A 89 5.53 -1.75 -11.87
N ALA A 90 4.52 -1.77 -11.00
CA ALA A 90 4.19 -2.89 -10.13
C ALA A 90 3.48 -4.05 -10.86
N ARG A 91 3.00 -3.85 -12.10
CA ARG A 91 2.33 -4.91 -12.84
C ARG A 91 3.32 -6.03 -13.20
N PRO A 92 2.88 -7.29 -13.15
CA PRO A 92 3.70 -8.40 -13.61
C PRO A 92 4.06 -8.20 -15.09
N GLN A 93 5.36 -8.23 -15.40
CA GLN A 93 5.83 -8.22 -16.78
C GLN A 93 5.47 -9.57 -17.40
N SER A 94 4.57 -9.54 -18.39
CA SER A 94 4.17 -10.72 -19.17
C SER A 94 5.26 -11.15 -20.13
#